data_AF-A0A920WBS0-F1
#
_entry.id   AF-A0A920WBS0-F1
#
_cell.length_a   1.000
_cell.length_b   1.000
_cell.length_c   1.000
_cell.angle_alpha   90.00
_cell.angle_beta   90.00
_cell.angle_gamma   90.00
#
_symmetry.space_group_name_H-M   'P 1'
#
loop_
_entity.id
_entity.type
_entity.pdbx_description
1 polymer ?
#
loop_
_entity_poly.entity_id
_entity_poly.type
_entity_poly.pdbx_seq_one_letter_code
_entity_poly.pdbx_strand_id
1 'polypeptide(L)'
;MLSILLIIHVLASIIFIGNNITGAFWKVRADKTGNLEVMSSSVRALLRADYQFTLPSLVVLFVTGVWMGGITGWERFQEIWLGSSFVLLVIIALIWGIISGPKFVPWCVLRQKMRQQAD
;
A
#
# COMPACT_ATOMS: atom_id res chain seq x y z
N MET A 1 5.81 14.88 23.77
CA MET A 1 4.87 13.79 23.36
C MET A 1 4.52 13.88 21.87
N LEU A 2 3.92 14.97 21.39
CA LEU A 2 3.58 15.17 19.97
C LEU A 2 4.75 14.96 18.99
N SER A 3 5.95 15.45 19.31
CA SER A 3 7.11 15.32 18.41
C SER A 3 7.48 13.88 18.08
N ILE A 4 7.34 12.96 19.05
CA ILE A 4 7.64 11.53 18.84
C ILE A 4 6.58 10.90 17.93
N LEU A 5 5.30 11.21 18.17
CA LEU A 5 4.21 10.75 17.32
C LEU A 5 4.36 11.27 15.88
N LEU A 6 4.75 12.53 15.72
CA LEU A 6 4.98 13.14 14.42
C LEU A 6 6.14 12.46 13.68
N ILE A 7 7.25 12.15 14.37
CA ILE A 7 8.35 11.39 13.78
C ILE A 7 7.87 10.02 13.31
N ILE A 8 7.14 9.28 14.15
CA ILE A 8 6.60 7.96 13.78
C ILE A 8 5.65 8.07 12.58
N HIS A 9 4.77 9.07 12.58
CA HIS A 9 3.83 9.31 11.48
C HIS A 9 4.56 9.59 10.16
N VAL A 10 5.56 10.47 10.18
CA VAL A 10 6.38 10.81 9.00
C VAL A 10 7.18 9.60 8.52
N LEU A 11 7.78 8.83 9.42
CA LEU A 11 8.48 7.59 9.06
C LEU A 11 7.54 6.58 8.41
N ALA A 12 6.33 6.39 8.94
CA ALA A 12 5.33 5.53 8.34
C ALA A 12 4.90 6.03 6.95
N SER A 13 4.75 7.35 6.75
CA SER A 13 4.49 7.95 5.43
C SER A 13 5.61 7.65 4.44
N ILE A 14 6.86 7.77 4.86
CA ILE A 14 8.04 7.49 4.01
C ILE A 14 8.06 6.01 3.61
N ILE A 15 7.83 5.09 4.54
CA ILE A 15 7.81 3.64 4.26
C ILE A 15 6.64 3.31 3.32
N PHE A 16 5.46 3.86 3.58
CA PHE A 16 4.27 3.65 2.75
C PHE A 16 4.51 4.09 1.31
N ILE A 17 4.94 5.34 1.10
CA ILE A 17 5.18 5.88 -0.23
C ILE A 17 6.37 5.18 -0.90
N GLY A 18 7.46 4.93 -0.15
CA GLY A 18 8.67 4.28 -0.65
C GLY A 18 8.40 2.86 -1.18
N ASN A 19 7.59 2.07 -0.47
CA ASN A 19 7.20 0.74 -0.92
C ASN A 19 6.38 0.79 -2.22
N ASN A 20 5.39 1.69 -2.30
CA ASN A 20 4.55 1.86 -3.49
C ASN A 20 5.37 2.26 -4.73
N ILE A 21 6.31 3.21 -4.60
CA ILE A 21 7.18 3.64 -5.70
C ILE A 21 8.11 2.50 -6.14
N THR A 22 8.75 1.83 -5.17
CA THR A 22 9.67 0.72 -5.45
C THR A 22 8.94 -0.43 -6.14
N GLY A 23 7.74 -0.76 -5.68
CA GLY A 23 6.90 -1.78 -6.29
C GLY A 23 6.50 -1.46 -7.72
N ALA A 24 6.09 -0.23 -7.99
CA ALA A 24 5.79 0.23 -9.34
C ALA A 24 7.01 0.15 -10.27
N PHE A 25 8.19 0.55 -9.79
CA PHE A 25 9.43 0.49 -10.56
C PHE A 25 9.78 -0.95 -10.97
N TRP A 26 9.77 -1.89 -10.03
CA TRP A 26 10.09 -3.29 -10.31
C TRP A 26 9.03 -3.97 -11.17
N LYS A 27 7.75 -3.63 -10.99
CA LYS A 27 6.67 -4.13 -11.85
C LYS A 27 6.86 -3.69 -13.30
N VAL A 28 7.09 -2.40 -13.55
CA VAL A 28 7.33 -1.88 -14.91
C VAL A 28 8.56 -2.54 -15.54
N ARG A 29 9.61 -2.78 -14.75
CA ARG A 29 10.80 -3.48 -15.24
C ARG A 29 10.49 -4.93 -15.62
N ALA A 30 9.73 -5.65 -14.78
CA ALA A 30 9.32 -7.02 -15.06
C ALA A 30 8.42 -7.11 -16.30
N ASP A 31 7.48 -6.18 -16.46
CA ASP A 31 6.56 -6.11 -17.61
C ASP A 31 7.32 -5.88 -18.92
N LYS A 32 8.38 -5.06 -18.90
CA LYS A 32 9.25 -4.83 -20.08
C LYS A 32 10.01 -6.07 -20.54
N THR A 33 10.22 -7.06 -19.68
CA THR A 33 10.97 -8.28 -20.02
C THR A 33 10.19 -9.20 -20.97
N GLY A 34 8.84 -9.12 -20.99
CA GLY A 34 7.98 -10.01 -21.78
C GLY A 34 7.97 -11.49 -21.34
N ASN A 35 8.83 -11.88 -20.40
CA ASN A 35 8.89 -13.22 -19.84
C ASN A 35 7.89 -13.37 -18.68
N LEU A 36 6.90 -14.25 -18.86
CA LEU A 36 5.84 -14.52 -17.89
C LEU A 36 6.34 -15.01 -16.53
N GLU A 37 7.45 -15.75 -16.48
CA GLU A 37 8.02 -16.27 -15.22
C GLU A 37 8.65 -15.15 -14.38
N VAL A 38 9.35 -14.23 -15.04
CA VAL A 38 9.93 -13.04 -14.39
C VAL A 38 8.82 -12.12 -13.88
N MET A 39 7.76 -11.94 -14.66
CA MET A 39 6.58 -11.17 -14.24
C MET A 39 5.88 -11.82 -13.04
N SER A 40 5.63 -13.13 -13.07
CA SER A 40 4.90 -13.83 -12.00
C SER A 40 5.68 -13.89 -10.70
N SER A 41 7.00 -14.10 -10.76
CA SER A 41 7.88 -14.05 -9.57
C SER A 41 7.95 -12.64 -8.99
N SER A 42 8.12 -11.62 -9.82
CA SER A 42 8.18 -10.22 -9.39
C SER A 42 6.90 -9.76 -8.72
N VAL A 43 5.73 -10.06 -9.29
CA VAL A 43 4.44 -9.67 -8.70
C VAL A 43 4.17 -10.42 -7.39
N ARG A 44 4.56 -11.70 -7.27
CA ARG A 44 4.46 -12.43 -5.99
C ARG A 44 5.33 -11.81 -4.90
N ALA A 45 6.55 -11.40 -5.24
CA ALA A 45 7.42 -10.70 -4.31
C ALA A 45 6.84 -9.34 -3.90
N LEU A 46 6.31 -8.59 -4.87
CA LEU A 46 5.62 -7.32 -4.63
C LEU A 46 4.43 -7.47 -3.69
N LEU A 47 3.55 -8.45 -3.92
CA LEU A 47 2.39 -8.69 -3.05
C LEU A 47 2.80 -9.01 -1.61
N ARG A 48 3.90 -9.76 -1.41
CA ARG A 48 4.44 -10.00 -0.06
C ARG A 48 4.95 -8.71 0.56
N ALA A 49 5.73 -7.92 -0.18
CA ALA A 49 6.24 -6.64 0.29
C ALA A 49 5.10 -5.67 0.67
N ASP A 50 4.06 -5.58 -0.16
CA ASP A 50 2.88 -4.77 0.14
C ASP A 50 2.20 -5.21 1.43
N TYR A 51 2.04 -6.53 1.65
CA TYR A 51 1.45 -7.02 2.89
C TYR A 51 2.33 -6.75 4.12
N GLN A 52 3.66 -6.82 3.97
CA GLN A 52 4.60 -6.62 5.07
C GLN A 52 4.85 -5.15 5.40
N PHE A 53 4.76 -4.24 4.43
CA PHE A 53 5.12 -2.82 4.60
C PHE A 53 3.91 -1.89 4.51
N THR A 54 3.03 -2.08 3.53
CA THR A 54 1.89 -1.17 3.30
C THR A 54 0.84 -1.31 4.39
N LEU A 55 0.49 -2.54 4.77
CA LEU A 55 -0.49 -2.81 5.83
C LEU A 55 -0.12 -2.18 7.19
N PRO A 56 1.05 -2.48 7.78
CA PRO A 56 1.41 -1.90 9.07
C PRO A 56 1.63 -0.39 8.97
N SER A 57 2.21 0.11 7.86
CA SER A 57 2.40 1.55 7.69
C SER A 57 1.06 2.29 7.65
N LEU A 58 0.06 1.74 6.96
CA LEU A 58 -1.27 2.33 6.85
C LEU A 58 -2.00 2.33 8.20
N VAL A 59 -1.86 1.26 8.99
CA VAL A 59 -2.38 1.21 10.38
C VAL A 59 -1.69 2.27 11.25
N VAL A 60 -0.35 2.36 11.20
CA VAL A 60 0.41 3.35 11.97
C VAL A 60 0.02 4.77 11.57
N LEU A 61 -0.11 5.06 10.28
CA LEU A 61 -0.53 6.36 9.76
C LEU A 61 -1.90 6.77 10.28
N PHE A 62 -2.87 5.86 10.22
CA PHE A 62 -4.22 6.09 10.69
C PHE A 62 -4.24 6.37 12.20
N VAL A 63 -3.64 5.48 13.00
CA VAL A 63 -3.65 5.59 14.47
C VAL A 63 -2.92 6.85 14.93
N THR A 64 -1.73 7.11 14.40
CA THR A 64 -0.95 8.30 14.78
C THR A 64 -1.62 9.60 14.33
N GLY A 65 -2.27 9.61 13.16
CA GLY A 65 -3.04 10.76 12.68
C GLY A 65 -4.23 11.10 13.59
N VAL A 66 -5.05 10.09 13.94
CA VAL A 66 -6.17 10.24 14.90
C VAL A 66 -5.67 10.73 16.25
N TRP A 67 -4.60 10.10 16.75
CA TRP A 67 -4.05 10.42 18.07
C TRP A 67 -3.56 11.87 18.13
N MET A 68 -2.80 12.31 17.12
CA MET A 68 -2.34 13.70 17.06
C MET A 68 -3.52 14.68 16.99
N GLY A 69 -4.53 14.38 16.17
CA GLY A 69 -5.74 15.19 16.09
C GLY A 69 -6.51 15.29 17.42
N GLY A 70 -6.61 14.18 18.16
CA GLY A 70 -7.24 14.16 19.49
C GLY A 70 -6.49 14.99 20.53
N ILE A 71 -5.15 15.04 20.48
CA ILE A 71 -4.35 15.89 21.37
C ILE A 71 -4.47 17.38 21.00
N THR A 72 -4.52 17.70 19.69
CA THR A 72 -4.53 19.09 19.22
C THR A 72 -5.92 19.72 19.15
N GLY A 73 -6.97 18.98 19.53
CA GLY A 73 -8.37 19.37 19.41
C GLY A 73 -9.00 18.91 18.10
N TRP A 74 -10.22 18.37 18.20
CA TRP A 74 -10.98 17.82 17.05
C TRP A 74 -11.39 18.87 16.02
N GLU A 75 -11.41 20.16 16.38
CA GLU A 75 -11.71 21.27 15.46
C GLU A 75 -10.78 21.29 14.24
N ARG A 76 -9.55 20.78 14.41
CA ARG A 76 -8.56 20.72 13.33
C ARG A 76 -8.95 19.80 12.18
N PHE A 77 -9.87 18.85 12.39
CA PHE A 77 -10.44 18.03 11.32
C PHE A 77 -11.44 18.78 10.44
N GLN A 78 -11.92 19.96 10.86
CA GLN A 78 -12.76 20.82 10.02
C GLN A 78 -11.95 21.47 8.90
N GLU A 79 -10.61 21.52 9.04
CA GLU A 79 -9.72 21.92 7.96
C GLU A 79 -9.87 20.94 6.78
N ILE A 80 -10.33 21.45 5.64
CA ILE A 80 -10.68 20.65 4.47
C ILE A 80 -9.52 19.75 4.05
N TRP A 81 -8.29 20.24 4.07
CA TRP A 81 -7.12 19.47 3.66
C TRP A 81 -6.85 18.28 4.59
N LEU A 82 -7.05 18.45 5.90
CA LEU A 82 -6.82 17.40 6.89
C LEU A 82 -7.95 16.37 6.88
N GLY A 83 -9.20 16.83 6.94
CA GLY A 83 -10.37 15.97 6.88
C GLY A 83 -10.42 15.15 5.58
N SER A 84 -10.14 15.80 4.45
CA SER A 84 -10.09 15.12 3.15
C SER A 84 -8.97 14.09 3.10
N SER A 85 -7.75 14.42 3.55
CA SER A 85 -6.64 13.45 3.60
C SER A 85 -6.99 12.20 4.41
N PHE A 86 -7.72 12.36 5.51
CA PHE A 86 -8.15 11.26 6.35
C PHE A 86 -9.21 10.37 5.65
N VAL A 87 -10.19 10.99 4.99
CA VAL A 87 -11.20 10.28 4.19
C VAL A 87 -10.54 9.52 3.04
N LEU A 88 -9.63 10.17 2.29
CA LEU A 88 -8.89 9.51 1.21
C LEU A 88 -8.05 8.34 1.73
N LEU A 89 -7.42 8.48 2.91
CA LEU A 89 -6.66 7.39 3.53
C LEU A 89 -7.54 6.17 3.80
N VAL A 90 -8.75 6.37 4.34
CA VAL A 90 -9.73 5.29 4.58
C VAL A 90 -10.19 4.66 3.27
N ILE A 91 -10.49 5.47 2.24
CA ILE A 91 -10.89 4.96 0.92
C ILE A 91 -9.78 4.09 0.32
N ILE A 92 -8.54 4.55 0.36
CA ILE A 92 -7.38 3.78 -0.13
C ILE A 92 -7.23 2.48 0.66
N ALA A 93 -7.37 2.53 1.99
CA ALA A 93 -7.30 1.35 2.85
C ALA A 93 -8.36 0.30 2.49
N LEU A 94 -9.60 0.73 2.26
CA LEU A 94 -10.70 -0.14 1.87
C LEU A 94 -10.49 -0.74 0.48
N ILE A 95 -10.16 0.09 -0.51
CA ILE A 95 -9.88 -0.35 -1.89
C ILE A 95 -8.74 -1.36 -1.88
N TRP A 96 -7.63 -1.03 -1.22
CA TRP A 96 -6.47 -1.90 -1.13
C TRP A 96 -6.80 -3.21 -0.40
N GLY A 97 -7.56 -3.16 0.70
CA GLY A 97 -7.94 -4.34 1.47
C GLY A 97 -8.87 -5.29 0.71
N ILE A 98 -9.82 -4.74 -0.06
CA ILE A 98 -10.72 -5.52 -0.92
C ILE A 98 -9.94 -6.17 -2.06
N ILE A 99 -9.03 -5.42 -2.71
CA ILE A 99 -8.26 -5.90 -3.86
C ILE A 99 -7.20 -6.91 -3.43
N SER A 100 -6.47 -6.64 -2.35
CA SER A 100 -5.30 -7.44 -1.91
C SER A 100 -5.66 -8.70 -1.13
N GLY A 101 -6.95 -9.05 -1.05
CA GLY A 101 -7.39 -10.30 -0.46
C GLY A 101 -6.71 -11.52 -1.10
N PRO A 102 -6.67 -12.69 -0.43
CA PRO A 102 -5.95 -13.90 -0.86
C PRO A 102 -6.35 -14.45 -2.24
N LYS A 103 -7.35 -13.87 -2.89
CA LYS A 103 -7.84 -14.22 -4.23
C LYS A 103 -7.24 -13.36 -5.36
N PHE A 104 -6.40 -12.36 -5.07
CA PHE A 104 -5.73 -11.58 -6.11
C PHE A 104 -4.64 -12.41 -6.78
N VAL A 105 -5.03 -13.15 -7.82
CA VAL A 105 -4.10 -13.79 -8.74
C VAL A 105 -3.90 -12.80 -9.89
N PRO A 106 -2.70 -12.20 -10.05
CA PRO A 106 -2.44 -11.29 -11.15
C PRO A 106 -2.76 -11.99 -12.47
N TRP A 107 -3.38 -11.27 -13.41
CA TRP A 107 -3.69 -11.79 -14.75
C TRP A 107 -2.51 -12.49 -15.41
N CYS A 108 -1.28 -12.05 -15.16
CA CYS A 108 -0.05 -12.69 -15.65
C CYS A 108 0.16 -14.10 -15.07
N VAL A 109 -0.16 -14.31 -13.80
CA VAL A 109 -0.07 -15.62 -13.12
C VAL A 109 -1.19 -16.54 -13.61
N LEU A 110 -2.42 -16.03 -13.78
CA LEU A 110 -3.52 -16.81 -14.39
C LEU A 110 -3.17 -17.22 -15.82
N ARG A 111 -2.59 -16.31 -16.61
CA ARG A 111 -2.15 -16.58 -17.98
C ARG A 111 -1.05 -17.64 -18.03
N GLN A 112 -0.09 -17.61 -17.10
CA GLN A 112 0.93 -18.67 -16.99
C GLN A 112 0.28 -20.02 -16.66
N LYS A 113 -0.64 -20.04 -15.69
CA LYS A 113 -1.34 -21.27 -15.27
C LYS A 113 -2.16 -21.87 -16.41
N MET A 114 -2.82 -21.05 -17.22
CA MET A 114 -3.55 -21.51 -18.42
C MET A 114 -2.60 -22.02 -19.51
N ARG A 115 -1.42 -21.40 -19.69
CA ARG A 115 -0.45 -21.85 -20.71
C ARG A 115 0.15 -23.21 -20.35
N GLN A 116 0.48 -23.45 -19.08
CA GLN A 116 0.97 -24.75 -18.60
C GLN A 116 -0.07 -25.88 -18.65
N GLN A 117 -1.37 -25.57 -18.80
CA GLN A 117 -2.43 -26.59 -18.96
C GLN A 117 -2.73 -26.90 -20.43
N ALA A 118 -2.18 -26.12 -21.37
CA ALA A 118 -2.39 -26.28 -22.81
C ALA A 118 -1.27 -27.09 -23.51
N ASP A 119 -0.19 -27.36 -22.79
CA ASP A 119 0.96 -28.19 -23.22
C ASP A 119 0.89 -29.57 -22.55
#